data_AF-A0A368W3F0-F1
#
_entry.id   AF-A0A368W3F0-F1
#
_cell.length_a   1.000
_cell.length_b   1.000
_cell.length_c   1.000
_cell.angle_alpha   90.00
_cell.angle_beta   90.00
_cell.angle_gamma   90.00
#
_symmetry.space_group_name_H-M   'P 1'
#
loop_
_entity.id
_entity.type
_entity.pdbx_description
1 polymer ?
#
loop_
_entity_poly.entity_id
_entity_poly.type
_entity_poly.pdbx_seq_one_letter_code
_entity_poly.pdbx_strand_id
1 'polypeptide(L)'
;MGSQEVTVYTRPGCPFCMSLRAGLRRRGMDFTEVDIWQDPDAAATVRSLAEGNETVPTVVIGEWSAVNPSASQVVEAADTHAPERVPDRKPGAVEGAINALGFRSNS
;
A
#
# COMPACT_ATOMS: atom_id res chain seq x y z
N MET A 1 -8.93 4.40 -20.37
CA MET A 1 -8.89 5.36 -19.25
C MET A 1 -9.73 4.74 -18.14
N GLY A 2 -9.24 4.38 -16.96
CA GLY A 2 -7.95 4.65 -16.37
C GLY A 2 -7.38 3.40 -15.71
N SER A 3 -6.06 3.31 -15.72
CA SER A 3 -5.33 2.47 -14.81
C SER A 3 -5.75 2.84 -13.38
N GLN A 4 -6.30 1.93 -12.60
CA GLN A 4 -6.77 2.20 -11.23
C GLN A 4 -5.57 2.40 -10.29
N GLU A 5 -5.18 3.65 -10.01
CA GLU A 5 -3.97 3.99 -9.24
C GLU A 5 -4.15 3.84 -7.75
N VAL A 6 -3.17 3.22 -7.09
CA VAL A 6 -3.03 3.34 -5.63
C VAL A 6 -2.38 4.68 -5.34
N THR A 7 -3.17 5.62 -4.83
CA THR A 7 -2.69 6.94 -4.40
C THR A 7 -2.65 6.97 -2.88
N VAL A 8 -1.51 7.36 -2.31
CA VAL A 8 -1.28 7.49 -0.87
C VAL A 8 -1.03 8.96 -0.56
N TYR A 9 -1.97 9.58 0.13
CA TYR A 9 -1.82 10.94 0.66
C TYR A 9 -1.00 10.91 1.94
N THR A 10 0.02 11.76 1.99
CA THR A 10 1.05 11.78 3.04
C THR A 10 1.33 13.20 3.49
N ARG A 11 2.12 13.33 4.56
CA ARG A 11 2.76 14.60 4.97
C ARG A 11 4.20 14.32 5.44
N PRO A 12 5.10 15.31 5.39
CA PRO A 12 6.46 15.17 5.89
C PRO A 12 6.49 14.79 7.38
N GLY A 13 7.41 13.90 7.76
CA GLY A 13 7.61 13.49 9.15
C GLY A 13 6.51 12.58 9.74
N CYS A 14 5.58 12.08 8.93
CA CYS A 14 4.52 11.18 9.37
C CYS A 14 5.02 9.72 9.58
N PRO A 15 5.09 9.21 10.83
CA PRO A 15 5.60 7.86 11.09
C PRO A 15 4.67 6.77 10.52
N PHE A 16 3.36 6.99 10.52
CA PHE A 16 2.39 6.05 9.95
C PHE A 16 2.52 5.95 8.43
N CYS A 17 2.77 7.07 7.75
CA CYS A 17 3.01 7.13 6.31
C CYS A 17 4.29 6.36 5.95
N MET A 18 5.36 6.53 6.72
CA MET A 18 6.59 5.75 6.56
C MET A 18 6.36 4.25 6.76
N SER A 19 5.58 3.86 7.77
CA SER A 19 5.23 2.47 8.04
C SER A 19 4.42 1.85 6.91
N LEU A 20 3.38 2.54 6.43
CA LEU A 20 2.56 2.12 5.31
C LEU A 20 3.41 1.94 4.05
N ARG A 21 4.20 2.96 3.69
CA ARG A 21 5.12 2.94 2.55
C ARG A 21 6.06 1.73 2.58
N ALA A 22 6.68 1.46 3.72
CA ALA A 22 7.55 0.30 3.90
C ALA A 22 6.77 -1.03 3.79
N GLY A 23 5.53 -1.06 4.29
CA GLY A 23 4.64 -2.21 4.16
C GLY A 23 4.25 -2.53 2.72
N LEU A 24 3.93 -1.50 1.92
CA LEU A 24 3.55 -1.66 0.51
C LEU A 24 4.75 -2.06 -0.36
N ARG A 25 5.90 -1.39 -0.18
CA ARG A 25 7.14 -1.72 -0.90
C ARG A 25 7.61 -3.15 -0.66
N ARG A 26 7.53 -3.64 0.59
CA ARG A 26 7.85 -5.05 0.92
C ARG A 26 6.95 -6.07 0.21
N ARG A 27 5.75 -5.66 -0.19
CA ARG A 27 4.78 -6.49 -0.90
C ARG A 27 4.88 -6.33 -2.42
N GLY A 28 5.83 -5.53 -2.92
CA GLY A 28 6.00 -5.30 -4.35
C GLY A 28 4.90 -4.45 -4.99
N MET A 29 4.16 -3.68 -4.19
CA MET A 29 3.10 -2.83 -4.70
C MET A 29 3.65 -1.47 -5.11
N ASP A 30 3.32 -1.05 -6.32
CA ASP A 30 3.52 0.31 -6.82
C ASP A 30 2.37 1.23 -6.36
N PHE A 31 2.71 2.45 -5.97
CA PHE A 31 1.78 3.48 -5.53
C PHE A 31 2.39 4.86 -5.75
N THR A 32 1.52 5.86 -5.86
CA THR A 32 1.91 7.27 -5.96
C THR A 32 1.70 7.95 -4.61
N GLU A 33 2.71 8.69 -4.15
CA GLU A 33 2.62 9.50 -2.94
C GLU A 33 2.30 10.95 -3.29
N VAL A 34 1.31 11.54 -2.62
CA VAL A 34 0.94 12.96 -2.76
C VAL A 34 1.06 13.63 -1.40
N ASP A 35 1.81 14.74 -1.32
CA ASP A 35 1.97 15.51 -0.09
C ASP A 35 0.86 16.58 0.02
N ILE A 36 0.00 16.44 1.03
CA ILE A 36 -1.12 17.36 1.25
C ILE A 36 -0.69 18.77 1.69
N TRP A 37 0.55 18.95 2.14
CA TRP A 37 1.06 20.29 2.47
C TRP A 37 1.49 21.08 1.24
N GLN A 38 1.83 20.39 0.15
CA GLN A 38 2.25 21.02 -1.10
C GLN A 38 1.10 21.17 -2.08
N ASP A 39 0.05 20.35 -1.93
CA ASP A 39 -1.11 20.32 -2.81
C ASP A 39 -2.40 20.60 -2.03
N PRO A 40 -3.01 21.79 -2.20
CA PRO A 40 -4.25 22.14 -1.50
C PRO A 40 -5.46 21.32 -1.95
N ASP A 41 -5.47 20.80 -3.19
CA ASP A 41 -6.53 19.94 -3.71
C ASP A 41 -6.42 18.53 -3.11
N ALA A 42 -5.20 18.04 -2.90
CA ALA A 42 -4.94 16.82 -2.15
C ALA A 42 -5.37 16.96 -0.68
N ALA A 43 -5.09 18.10 -0.04
CA ALA A 43 -5.59 18.38 1.31
C ALA A 43 -7.12 18.41 1.37
N ALA A 44 -7.78 19.05 0.39
CA ALA A 44 -9.24 19.05 0.30
C ALA A 44 -9.81 17.63 0.16
N THR A 45 -9.19 16.80 -0.68
CA THR A 45 -9.54 15.39 -0.85
C THR A 45 -9.44 14.63 0.47
N VAL A 46 -8.33 14.76 1.20
CA VAL A 46 -8.18 14.10 2.51
C VAL A 46 -9.22 14.59 3.50
N ARG A 47 -9.52 15.89 3.56
CA ARG A 47 -10.59 16.42 4.42
C ARG A 47 -11.96 15.82 4.08
N SER A 48 -12.28 15.65 2.79
CA SER A 48 -13.52 15.01 2.38
C SER A 48 -13.61 13.54 2.81
N LEU A 49 -12.49 12.82 2.84
CA LEU A 49 -12.43 11.40 3.21
C LEU A 49 -12.28 11.15 4.72
N ALA A 50 -11.72 12.11 5.46
CA ALA A 50 -11.38 11.98 6.88
C ALA A 50 -12.22 12.91 7.79
N GLU A 51 -13.51 13.06 7.48
CA GLU A 51 -14.48 13.78 8.32
C GLU A 51 -14.08 15.24 8.59
N GLY A 52 -13.52 15.90 7.57
CA GLY A 52 -13.03 17.28 7.65
C GLY A 52 -11.58 17.42 8.13
N ASN A 53 -10.93 16.33 8.53
CA ASN A 53 -9.56 16.35 9.05
C ASN A 53 -8.52 16.09 7.97
N GLU A 54 -7.29 16.53 8.22
CA GLU A 54 -6.12 16.22 7.39
C GLU A 54 -5.39 14.95 7.89
N THR A 55 -6.16 13.88 8.10
CA THR A 55 -5.61 12.63 8.64
C THR A 55 -4.85 11.86 7.55
N VAL A 56 -3.59 11.55 7.83
CA VAL A 56 -2.72 10.78 6.93
C VAL A 56 -2.06 9.61 7.70
N PRO A 57 -1.75 8.49 7.03
CA PRO A 57 -1.92 8.24 5.59
C PRO A 57 -3.38 8.03 5.20
N THR A 58 -3.82 8.60 4.08
CA THR A 58 -5.12 8.30 3.46
C THR A 58 -4.86 7.69 2.10
N VAL A 59 -5.56 6.62 1.75
CA VAL A 59 -5.34 5.87 0.51
C VAL A 59 -6.60 5.91 -0.34
N VAL A 60 -6.42 6.07 -1.65
CA VAL A 60 -7.48 5.99 -2.67
C VAL A 60 -7.06 4.99 -3.74
N ILE A 61 -7.98 4.10 -4.12
CA ILE A 61 -7.83 3.07 -5.16
C ILE A 61 -9.13 3.01 -5.96
N GLY A 62 -9.20 3.73 -7.08
CA GLY A 62 -10.46 3.91 -7.80
C GLY A 62 -11.54 4.49 -6.89
N GLU A 63 -12.64 3.77 -6.70
CA GLU A 63 -13.74 4.16 -5.81
C GLU A 63 -13.50 3.81 -4.33
N TRP A 64 -12.50 2.98 -4.03
CA TRP A 64 -12.18 2.59 -2.66
C TRP A 64 -11.29 3.64 -2.01
N SER A 65 -11.56 3.95 -0.75
CA SER A 65 -10.69 4.79 0.06
C SER A 65 -10.69 4.36 1.52
N ALA A 66 -9.58 4.65 2.21
CA ALA A 66 -9.46 4.39 3.63
C ALA A 66 -8.51 5.39 4.30
N VAL A 67 -8.84 5.77 5.52
CA VAL A 67 -8.04 6.63 6.39
C VAL A 67 -7.24 5.76 7.35
N ASN A 68 -5.93 5.98 7.38
CA ASN A 68 -4.93 5.22 8.14
C ASN A 68 -5.02 3.68 8.00
N PRO A 69 -5.11 3.12 6.77
CA PRO A 69 -5.20 1.69 6.58
C PRO A 69 -3.86 1.00 6.86
N SER A 70 -3.93 -0.29 7.18
CA SER A 70 -2.74 -1.17 7.16
C SER A 70 -2.34 -1.53 5.73
N ALA A 71 -1.06 -1.87 5.53
CA ALA A 71 -0.57 -2.32 4.22
C ALA A 71 -1.29 -3.58 3.71
N SER A 72 -1.83 -4.43 4.60
CA SER A 72 -2.59 -5.62 4.18
C SER A 72 -3.95 -5.22 3.59
N GLN A 73 -4.65 -4.28 4.22
CA GLN A 73 -5.95 -3.78 3.73
C GLN A 73 -5.80 -3.09 2.37
N VAL A 74 -4.71 -2.35 2.17
CA VAL A 74 -4.44 -1.71 0.87
C VAL A 74 -4.21 -2.74 -0.22
N VAL A 75 -3.47 -3.82 0.07
CA VAL A 75 -3.25 -4.91 -0.91
C VAL A 75 -4.54 -5.63 -1.25
N GLU A 76 -5.33 -6.01 -0.25
CA GLU A 76 -6.63 -6.65 -0.45
C GLU A 76 -7.60 -5.77 -1.26
N ALA A 77 -7.61 -4.47 -0.97
CA ALA A 77 -8.40 -3.51 -1.72
C ALA A 77 -7.89 -3.35 -3.16
N ALA A 78 -6.58 -3.34 -3.39
CA ALA A 78 -6.02 -3.27 -4.73
C ALA A 78 -6.34 -4.51 -5.57
N ASP A 79 -6.32 -5.71 -4.98
CA ASP A 79 -6.70 -6.94 -5.68
C ASP A 79 -8.17 -6.89 -6.15
N THR A 80 -9.03 -6.21 -5.37
CA THR A 80 -10.47 -6.05 -5.67
C THR A 80 -10.74 -4.91 -6.66
N HIS A 81 -10.05 -3.78 -6.50
CA HIS A 81 -10.40 -2.52 -7.15
C HIS A 81 -9.40 -2.07 -8.24
N ALA A 82 -8.22 -2.69 -8.33
CA ALA A 82 -7.17 -2.40 -9.30
C ALA A 82 -6.57 -3.68 -9.94
N PRO A 83 -7.37 -4.53 -10.59
CA PRO A 83 -6.92 -5.83 -11.10
C PRO A 83 -5.85 -5.73 -12.20
N GLU A 84 -5.72 -4.60 -12.90
CA GLU A 84 -4.73 -4.40 -13.98
C GLU A 84 -3.34 -3.94 -13.49
N ARG A 85 -3.15 -3.69 -12.19
CA ARG A 85 -1.94 -3.04 -11.65
C ARG A 85 -1.02 -3.89 -10.78
N VAL A 86 -1.25 -5.20 -10.67
CA VAL A 86 -0.28 -6.06 -9.97
C VAL A 86 0.80 -6.46 -10.99
N PRO A 87 1.98 -5.80 -11.06
CA PRO A 87 3.09 -6.37 -11.81
C PRO A 87 3.37 -7.76 -11.24
N ASP A 88 3.57 -8.72 -12.15
CA ASP A 88 3.84 -10.13 -11.88
C ASP A 88 4.41 -10.35 -10.49
N ARG A 89 3.55 -10.85 -9.58
CA ARG A 89 3.90 -11.16 -8.21
C ARG A 89 4.95 -12.27 -8.29
N LYS A 90 6.24 -11.92 -8.39
CA LYS A 90 7.31 -12.93 -8.35
C LYS A 90 7.12 -13.70 -7.04
N PRO A 91 6.79 -15.01 -7.09
CA PRO A 91 6.72 -15.81 -5.88
C PRO A 91 8.16 -15.92 -5.36
N GLY A 92 8.50 -15.12 -4.35
CA GLY A 92 9.86 -15.03 -3.87
C GLY A 92 9.91 -14.55 -2.43
N ALA A 93 9.99 -15.53 -1.52
CA ALA A 93 10.57 -15.48 -0.16
C ALA A 93 9.71 -16.04 0.99
N VAL A 94 8.84 -17.02 0.75
CA VAL A 94 8.37 -17.92 1.84
C VAL A 94 8.62 -19.41 1.59
N GLU A 95 9.26 -19.76 0.46
CA GLU A 95 9.54 -21.16 0.08
C GLU A 95 11.04 -21.39 -0.12
N GLY A 96 11.84 -21.05 0.89
CA GLY A 96 13.29 -21.23 0.86
C GLY A 96 13.94 -21.56 2.20
N ALA A 97 13.17 -21.69 3.29
CA ALA A 97 13.72 -21.86 4.64
C ALA A 97 13.54 -23.28 5.23
N ILE A 98 13.00 -24.25 4.50
CA ILE A 98 12.72 -25.60 5.04
C ILE A 98 13.65 -26.72 4.49
N ASN A 99 14.53 -26.43 3.52
CA ASN A 99 15.49 -27.44 3.00
C ASN A 99 16.97 -27.10 3.26
N ALA A 100 17.28 -26.35 4.31
CA ALA A 100 18.65 -26.04 4.74
C ALA A 100 19.08 -26.71 6.06
N LEU A 101 18.30 -27.69 6.55
CA LEU A 101 18.70 -28.57 7.65
C LEU A 101 18.69 -30.02 7.13
N GLY A 102 19.87 -30.45 6.69
CA GLY A 102 20.09 -31.83 6.28
C GLY A 102 19.83 -32.78 7.44
N PHE A 103 18.73 -33.53 7.34
CA PHE A 103 18.58 -34.79 8.05
C PHE A 103 18.78 -35.91 7.03
N ARG A 104 20.02 -36.42 6.93
CA ARG A 104 20.24 -37.77 6.44
C ARG A 104 19.48 -38.70 7.37
N SER A 105 18.61 -39.54 6.82
CA SER A 105 18.48 -40.89 7.37
C SER A 105 18.20 -41.88 6.24
N ASN A 106 18.83 -43.03 6.39
CA ASN A 106 19.19 -44.04 5.43
C ASN A 106 18.32 -45.29 5.67
N SER A 107 17.87 -45.91 4.57
CA SER A 107 17.34 -47.29 4.44
C SER A 107 16.04 -47.66 5.15
#